data_AF-A0A522S765-F1
#
_entry.id   AF-A0A522S765-F1
#
_cell.length_a   1.000
_cell.length_b   1.000
_cell.length_c   1.000
_cell.angle_alpha   90.00
_cell.angle_beta   90.00
_cell.angle_gamma   90.00
#
_symmetry.space_group_name_H-M   'P 1'
#
loop_
_entity.id
_entity.type
_entity.pdbx_description
1 polymer ?
#
loop_
_entity_poly.entity_id
_entity_poly.type
_entity_poly.pdbx_seq_one_letter_code
_entity_poly.pdbx_strand_id
1 'polypeptide(L)'
;TLYADIRLEKDASIQIPADTEEHAIYVLDGVVDIAGDRFPADRLLVFREGDEIAVKAEEEAHFMLFGGTSLGSKRYIWWNFVSSSQERIEQAKEEWRSGRFDIVPGDAEEFIPLPEG
;
A
#
# COMPACT_ATOMS: atom_id res chain seq x y z
N THR A 1 -7.35 10.83 5.20
CA THR A 1 -6.98 9.45 4.82
C THR A 1 -8.01 8.94 3.86
N LEU A 2 -7.57 8.47 2.69
CA LEU A 2 -8.41 7.88 1.64
C LEU A 2 -8.17 6.37 1.64
N TYR A 3 -9.23 5.58 1.79
CA TYR A 3 -9.15 4.12 1.72
C TYR A 3 -10.52 3.55 1.36
N ALA A 4 -10.63 2.85 0.24
CA ALA A 4 -11.88 2.29 -0.25
C ALA A 4 -11.67 0.97 -0.99
N ASP A 5 -12.61 0.04 -0.80
CA ASP A 5 -12.81 -1.15 -1.63
C ASP A 5 -13.90 -0.81 -2.66
N ILE A 6 -13.57 -0.84 -3.96
CA ILE A 6 -14.47 -0.42 -5.03
C ILE A 6 -14.68 -1.56 -6.03
N ARG A 7 -15.95 -1.86 -6.30
CA ARG A 7 -16.39 -2.76 -7.37
C ARG A 7 -17.18 -1.98 -8.41
N LEU A 8 -16.84 -2.19 -9.67
CA LEU A 8 -17.52 -1.61 -10.82
C LEU A 8 -18.03 -2.72 -11.71
N GLU A 9 -19.30 -2.61 -12.10
CA GLU A 9 -19.85 -3.39 -13.20
C GLU A 9 -19.19 -3.00 -14.52
N LYS A 10 -19.28 -3.88 -15.52
CA LYS A 10 -18.80 -3.58 -16.87
C LYS A 10 -19.34 -2.24 -17.37
N ASP A 11 -18.45 -1.47 -17.99
CA ASP A 11 -18.68 -0.13 -18.55
C ASP A 11 -19.02 0.96 -17.51
N ALA A 12 -19.12 0.63 -16.21
CA ALA A 12 -19.26 1.62 -15.16
C ALA A 12 -17.95 2.38 -14.95
N SER A 13 -18.07 3.59 -14.41
CA SER A 13 -16.93 4.45 -14.12
C SER A 13 -17.09 5.20 -12.81
N ILE A 14 -15.98 5.47 -12.14
CA ILE A 14 -15.91 6.36 -10.99
C ILE A 14 -14.89 7.47 -11.23
N GLN A 15 -15.18 8.65 -10.72
CA GLN A 15 -14.24 9.77 -10.67
C GLN A 15 -13.58 9.76 -9.30
N ILE A 16 -12.25 9.80 -9.30
CA ILE A 16 -11.42 9.97 -8.11
C ILE A 16 -10.96 11.43 -8.09
N PRO A 17 -11.44 12.24 -7.12
CA PRO A 17 -11.05 13.64 -7.00
C PRO A 17 -9.57 13.80 -6.69
N ALA A 18 -8.98 14.91 -7.14
CA ALA A 18 -7.60 15.29 -6.87
C ALA A 18 -7.37 15.91 -5.47
N ASP A 19 -8.30 15.71 -4.53
CA ASP A 19 -8.27 16.35 -3.20
C ASP A 19 -7.24 15.72 -2.25
N THR A 20 -6.75 14.54 -2.60
CA THR A 20 -5.78 13.77 -1.82
C THR A 20 -4.41 13.86 -2.48
N GLU A 21 -3.43 14.41 -1.74
CA GLU A 21 -2.06 14.68 -2.19
C GLU A 21 -1.41 13.48 -2.89
N GLU A 22 -1.32 12.34 -2.21
CA GLU A 22 -0.85 11.08 -2.79
C GLU A 22 -2.02 10.09 -2.84
N HIS A 23 -2.29 9.51 -4.01
CA HIS A 23 -3.27 8.46 -4.14
C HIS A 23 -2.89 7.45 -5.24
N ALA A 24 -3.34 6.23 -5.06
CA ALA A 24 -3.06 5.11 -5.93
C ALA A 24 -4.24 4.13 -5.93
N ILE A 25 -4.36 3.34 -6.99
CA ILE A 25 -5.23 2.15 -6.98
C ILE A 25 -4.40 0.88 -7.14
N TYR A 26 -4.89 -0.19 -6.54
CA TYR A 26 -4.42 -1.55 -6.80
C TYR A 26 -5.57 -2.38 -7.37
N VAL A 27 -5.40 -2.84 -8.61
CA VAL A 27 -6.41 -3.66 -9.31
C VAL A 27 -6.34 -5.09 -8.77
N LEU A 28 -7.38 -5.51 -8.07
CA LEU A 28 -7.51 -6.85 -7.48
C LEU A 28 -8.01 -7.86 -8.52
N ASP A 29 -8.97 -7.46 -9.35
CA ASP A 29 -9.56 -8.30 -10.39
C ASP A 29 -10.11 -7.47 -11.56
N GLY A 30 -10.19 -8.09 -12.73
CA GLY A 30 -10.68 -7.47 -13.97
C GLY A 30 -9.67 -6.54 -14.66
N VAL A 31 -10.20 -5.66 -15.52
CA VAL A 31 -9.43 -4.67 -16.30
C VAL A 31 -10.06 -3.29 -16.17
N VAL A 32 -9.25 -2.31 -15.80
CA VAL A 32 -9.64 -0.89 -15.77
C VAL A 32 -9.00 -0.13 -16.91
N ASP A 33 -9.74 0.82 -17.47
CA ASP A 33 -9.29 1.84 -18.41
C ASP A 33 -9.15 3.17 -17.66
N ILE A 34 -8.01 3.83 -17.85
CA ILE A 34 -7.76 5.18 -17.37
C ILE A 34 -7.16 5.96 -18.54
N ALA A 35 -7.87 6.99 -18.99
CA ALA A 35 -7.47 7.84 -20.12
C ALA A 35 -7.15 7.06 -21.42
N GLY A 36 -7.80 5.91 -21.64
CA GLY A 36 -7.57 5.04 -22.81
C GLY A 36 -6.46 4.00 -22.61
N ASP A 37 -5.75 4.02 -21.49
CA ASP A 37 -4.76 3.01 -21.13
C ASP A 37 -5.41 1.90 -20.30
N ARG A 38 -5.10 0.65 -20.66
CA ARG A 38 -5.70 -0.55 -20.06
C ARG A 38 -4.77 -1.16 -19.01
N PHE A 39 -5.31 -1.41 -17.82
CA PHE A 39 -4.58 -1.98 -16.69
C PHE A 39 -5.31 -3.22 -16.15
N PRO A 40 -4.72 -4.42 -16.28
CA PRO A 40 -5.30 -5.64 -15.71
C PRO A 40 -5.05 -5.74 -14.20
N ALA A 41 -5.61 -6.79 -13.59
CA ALA A 41 -5.31 -7.22 -12.24
C ALA A 41 -3.79 -7.32 -11.94
N ASP A 42 -3.47 -7.26 -10.65
CA ASP A 42 -2.11 -7.26 -10.10
C ASP A 42 -1.28 -6.04 -10.56
N ARG A 43 -1.93 -4.88 -10.65
CA ARG A 43 -1.27 -3.61 -11.00
C ARG A 43 -1.49 -2.57 -9.92
N LEU A 44 -0.39 -1.96 -9.49
CA LEU A 44 -0.37 -0.75 -8.68
C LEU A 44 -0.21 0.45 -9.60
N LEU A 45 -1.20 1.34 -9.62
CA LEU A 45 -1.19 2.58 -10.39
C LEU A 45 -1.07 3.74 -9.42
N VAL A 46 0.02 4.49 -9.51
CA VAL A 46 0.29 5.67 -8.68
C VAL A 46 0.02 6.91 -9.51
N PHE A 47 -0.82 7.80 -9.01
CA PHE A 47 -1.20 9.02 -9.70
C PHE A 47 -0.38 10.21 -9.21
N ARG A 48 -0.26 11.24 -10.06
CA ARG A 48 0.42 12.48 -9.67
C ARG A 48 -0.55 13.33 -8.86
N GLU A 49 0.00 14.08 -7.92
CA GLU A 49 -0.75 15.08 -7.17
C GLU A 49 -1.45 16.06 -8.13
N GLY A 50 -2.73 16.32 -7.90
CA GLY A 50 -3.53 17.26 -8.69
C GLY A 50 -4.25 16.64 -9.90
N ASP A 51 -3.99 15.38 -10.25
CA ASP A 51 -4.71 14.71 -11.34
C ASP A 51 -6.10 14.25 -10.88
N GLU A 52 -7.15 14.63 -11.60
CA GLU A 52 -8.46 14.00 -11.49
C GLU A 52 -8.47 12.72 -12.35
N ILE A 53 -8.79 11.58 -11.73
CA ILE A 53 -8.69 10.28 -12.39
C ILE A 53 -10.07 9.67 -12.62
N ALA A 54 -10.41 9.41 -13.87
CA ALA A 54 -11.56 8.62 -14.25
C ALA A 54 -11.14 7.15 -14.40
N VAL A 55 -11.66 6.27 -13.55
CA VAL A 55 -11.45 4.83 -13.66
C VAL A 55 -12.70 4.22 -14.27
N LYS A 56 -12.58 3.64 -15.46
CA LYS A 56 -13.65 2.91 -16.13
C LYS A 56 -13.35 1.41 -16.08
N ALA A 57 -14.37 0.59 -15.86
CA ALA A 57 -14.24 -0.86 -15.94
C ALA A 57 -14.55 -1.33 -17.37
N GLU A 58 -13.64 -2.06 -18.03
CA GLU A 58 -13.91 -2.66 -19.35
C GLU A 58 -14.73 -3.96 -19.25
N GLU A 59 -14.65 -4.59 -18.08
CA GLU A 59 -15.42 -5.73 -17.60
C GLU A 59 -15.77 -5.49 -16.13
N GLU A 60 -16.29 -6.50 -15.40
CA GLU A 60 -16.40 -6.35 -13.95
C GLU A 60 -15.00 -6.13 -13.36
N ALA A 61 -14.82 -5.08 -12.56
CA ALA A 61 -13.52 -4.73 -11.99
C ALA A 61 -13.62 -4.50 -10.48
N HIS A 62 -12.59 -4.97 -9.77
CA HIS A 62 -12.45 -4.83 -8.32
C HIS A 62 -11.08 -4.22 -8.03
N PHE A 63 -11.05 -3.09 -7.33
CA PHE A 63 -9.79 -2.44 -6.97
C PHE A 63 -9.87 -1.75 -5.61
N MET A 64 -8.69 -1.65 -4.99
CA MET A 64 -8.49 -0.83 -3.79
C MET A 64 -8.07 0.57 -4.20
N LEU A 65 -8.68 1.59 -3.63
CA LEU A 65 -8.21 2.98 -3.69
C LEU A 65 -7.62 3.35 -2.33
N PHE A 66 -6.41 3.92 -2.32
CA PHE A 66 -5.78 4.37 -1.10
C PHE A 66 -4.92 5.61 -1.33
N GLY A 67 -4.82 6.44 -0.30
CA GLY A 67 -4.08 7.69 -0.38
C GLY A 67 -4.06 8.47 0.93
N GLY A 68 -3.26 9.52 0.95
CA GLY A 68 -3.11 10.40 2.10
C GLY A 68 -2.13 11.53 1.86
N THR A 69 -1.89 12.27 2.93
CA THR A 69 -0.85 13.30 2.97
C THR A 69 0.52 12.64 2.88
N SER A 70 1.45 13.28 2.16
CA SER A 70 2.81 12.79 2.05
C SER A 70 3.50 12.73 3.42
N LEU A 71 4.45 11.80 3.55
CA LEU A 71 5.24 11.71 4.77
C LEU A 71 6.21 12.91 4.83
N GLY A 72 6.00 13.83 5.77
CA GLY A 72 6.85 15.03 5.94
C GLY A 72 8.31 14.77 6.34
N SER A 73 8.76 13.51 6.39
CA SER A 73 10.16 13.15 6.63
C SER A 73 10.47 11.77 6.07
N LYS A 74 11.75 11.55 5.76
CA LYS A 74 12.25 10.26 5.28
C LYS A 74 11.86 9.13 6.25
N ARG A 75 11.51 7.97 5.70
CA ARG A 75 11.41 6.71 6.43
C ARG A 75 12.51 5.78 5.98
N TYR A 76 13.08 5.08 6.95
CA TYR A 76 13.96 3.95 6.76
C TYR A 76 13.11 2.70 6.95
N ILE A 77 13.20 1.80 5.99
CA ILE A 77 12.51 0.51 5.99
C ILE A 77 13.61 -0.55 5.92
N TRP A 78 13.64 -1.44 6.89
CA TRP A 78 14.52 -2.61 6.88
C TRP A 78 13.75 -3.77 7.50
N TRP A 79 13.59 -4.85 6.74
CA TRP A 79 12.76 -5.99 7.14
C TRP A 79 11.38 -5.51 7.65
N ASN A 80 10.94 -5.98 8.82
CA ASN A 80 9.68 -5.59 9.45
C ASN A 80 9.74 -4.27 10.23
N PHE A 81 10.85 -3.52 10.16
CA PHE A 81 11.04 -2.28 10.91
C PHE A 81 10.95 -1.04 10.01
N VAL A 82 10.09 -0.10 10.42
CA VAL A 82 9.92 1.20 9.76
C VAL A 82 10.10 2.31 10.80
N SER A 83 10.98 3.27 10.53
CA SER A 83 11.28 4.37 11.44
C SER A 83 11.78 5.60 10.70
N SER A 84 11.66 6.79 11.30
CA SER A 84 12.35 8.00 10.83
C SER A 84 13.81 8.08 11.29
N SER A 85 14.28 7.16 12.15
CA SER A 85 15.64 7.08 12.67
C SER A 85 16.27 5.71 12.37
N GLN A 86 17.48 5.72 11.77
CA GLN A 86 18.28 4.50 11.56
C GLN A 86 18.73 3.88 12.89
N GLU A 87 19.13 4.69 13.87
CA GLU A 87 19.55 4.22 15.19
C GLU A 87 18.44 3.43 15.89
N ARG A 88 17.18 3.87 15.74
CA ARG A 88 16.03 3.13 16.26
C ARG A 88 15.84 1.77 15.58
N ILE A 89 16.15 1.66 14.28
CA ILE A 89 16.12 0.37 13.57
C ILE A 89 17.21 -0.55 14.11
N GLU A 90 18.44 -0.05 14.32
CA GLU A 90 19.52 -0.88 14.89
C GLU A 90 19.19 -1.36 16.32
N GLN A 91 18.58 -0.50 17.13
CA GLN A 91 18.07 -0.91 18.43
C GLN A 91 17.00 -2.01 18.31
N ALA A 92 16.04 -1.85 17.40
CA ALA A 92 14.97 -2.84 17.18
C ALA A 92 15.52 -4.19 16.69
N LYS A 93 16.58 -4.19 15.87
CA LYS A 93 17.29 -5.41 15.48
C LYS A 93 17.85 -6.15 16.69
N GLU A 94 18.52 -5.44 17.60
CA GLU A 94 19.07 -6.04 18.82
C GLU A 94 17.97 -6.53 19.76
N GLU A 95 16.88 -5.76 19.90
CA GLU A 95 15.69 -6.16 20.66
C GLU A 95 15.08 -7.46 20.10
N TRP A 96 15.01 -7.61 18.78
CA TRP A 96 14.50 -8.82 18.15
C TRP A 96 15.43 -10.02 18.34
N ARG A 97 16.74 -9.85 18.09
CA ARG A 97 17.74 -10.92 18.29
C ARG A 97 17.77 -11.43 19.73
N SER A 98 17.57 -10.55 20.70
CA SER A 98 17.61 -10.89 22.12
C SER A 98 16.25 -11.28 22.71
N GLY A 99 15.18 -11.35 21.91
CA GLY A 99 13.85 -11.74 22.36
C GLY A 99 13.20 -10.74 23.32
N ARG A 100 13.47 -9.44 23.16
CA ARG A 100 12.90 -8.36 24.00
C ARG A 100 11.53 -7.87 23.52
N PHE A 101 11.04 -8.35 22.39
CA PHE A 101 9.66 -8.12 21.98
C PHE A 101 8.74 -9.11 22.68
N ASP A 102 7.53 -8.66 23.04
CA ASP A 102 6.52 -9.52 23.63
C ASP A 102 6.16 -10.66 22.67
N ILE A 103 6.05 -11.87 23.21
CA ILE A 103 5.61 -13.04 22.46
C ILE A 103 4.09 -12.98 22.34
N VAL A 104 3.59 -13.19 21.12
CA VAL A 104 2.14 -13.29 20.87
C VAL A 104 1.61 -14.55 21.58
N PRO A 105 0.51 -14.46 22.36
CA PRO A 105 -0.05 -15.62 23.04
C PRO A 105 -0.32 -16.78 22.07
N GLY A 106 0.27 -17.94 22.35
CA GLY A 106 0.15 -19.15 21.51
C GLY A 106 1.23 -19.31 20.43
N ASP A 107 2.17 -18.37 20.32
CA ASP A 107 3.20 -18.33 19.26
C ASP A 107 4.63 -18.36 19.83
N ALA A 108 4.85 -19.21 20.85
CA ALA A 108 6.14 -19.28 21.55
C ALA A 108 7.13 -20.28 20.92
N GLU A 109 6.69 -21.08 19.94
CA GLU A 109 7.48 -22.18 19.39
C GLU A 109 8.26 -21.79 18.14
N GLU A 110 7.75 -20.85 17.35
CA GLU A 110 8.35 -20.41 16.10
C GLU A 110 9.04 -19.05 16.26
N PHE A 111 10.24 -18.91 15.68
CA PHE A 111 10.98 -17.65 15.66
C PHE A 111 11.60 -17.44 14.30
N ILE A 112 11.25 -16.32 13.66
CA ILE A 112 11.84 -15.91 12.38
C ILE A 112 13.07 -15.04 12.68
N PRO A 113 14.30 -15.54 12.43
CA PRO A 113 15.50 -14.76 12.67
C PRO A 113 15.59 -13.59 11.68
N LEU A 114 16.38 -12.58 12.06
CA LEU A 114 16.74 -11.52 11.13
C LEU A 114 17.46 -12.10 9.90
N PRO A 115 17.22 -11.57 8.69
CA PRO A 115 17.98 -11.97 7.51
C PRO A 115 19.47 -11.60 7.66
N GLU A 116 20.33 -12.34 6.99
CA GLU A 116 21.75 -12.00 6.86
C GLU A 116 21.88 -10.84 5.84
N GLY A 117 22.07 -9.61 6.32
CA GLY A 117 22.19 -8.42 5.46
C GLY A 117 22.22 -7.09 6.21
#